data_AF-A0A3D2T2M1-F1
#
_entry.id   AF-A0A3D2T2M1-F1
#
_cell.length_a   1.000
_cell.length_b   1.000
_cell.length_c   1.000
_cell.angle_alpha   90.00
_cell.angle_beta   90.00
_cell.angle_gamma   90.00
#
_symmetry.space_group_name_H-M   'P 1'
#
loop_
_entity.id
_entity.type
_entity.pdbx_description
1 polymer ?
#
loop_
_entity_poly.entity_id
_entity_poly.type
_entity_poly.pdbx_seq_one_letter_code
_entity_poly.pdbx_strand_id
1 'polypeptide(L)'
;ATDYTRAEQFLSWNATMLVEGDEMSPEWLDGDRFWYRSHIGDGHEFILVDPDLRTRSVAFDHDRLAAALSIAADTSYVANKLPFETFDFVEDQSIQFHTGDSIRWECSLASYTCAGPDPIPVRPNTERLSPDGRWVAFTRNENLWIRSLDDGAERRLSEDGEENFGYAVPPEGCCSAVTLKREGNEAPPVLTWSPDS
;
A
#
# COMPACT_ATOMS: atom_id res chain seq x y z
N ALA A 1 17.72 -5.98 35.28
CA ALA A 1 16.36 -5.78 34.74
C ALA A 1 16.15 -4.31 34.36
N THR A 2 16.34 -3.37 35.30
CA THR A 2 16.18 -1.91 35.08
C THR A 2 17.09 -1.32 34.00
N ASP A 3 18.34 -1.78 33.90
CA ASP A 3 19.24 -1.31 32.83
C ASP A 3 18.81 -1.77 31.43
N TYR A 4 18.18 -2.96 31.32
CA TYR A 4 17.66 -3.46 30.05
C TYR A 4 16.40 -2.72 29.63
N THR A 5 15.46 -2.45 30.55
CA THR A 5 14.27 -1.62 30.26
C THR A 5 14.66 -0.21 29.83
N ARG A 6 15.68 0.39 30.45
CA ARG A 6 16.18 1.71 30.04
C ARG A 6 16.88 1.64 28.67
N ALA A 7 17.67 0.61 28.39
CA ALA A 7 18.31 0.42 27.09
C ALA A 7 17.28 0.18 25.96
N GLU A 8 16.20 -0.54 26.26
CA GLU A 8 15.12 -0.83 25.32
C GLU A 8 14.44 0.45 24.80
N GLN A 9 14.31 1.49 25.63
CA GLN A 9 13.77 2.80 25.22
C GLN A 9 14.60 3.50 24.13
N PHE A 10 15.89 3.18 24.01
CA PHE A 10 16.79 3.76 23.00
C PHE A 10 16.90 2.91 21.73
N LEU A 11 16.18 1.79 21.64
CA LEU A 11 16.08 1.03 20.39
C LEU A 11 15.36 1.88 19.34
N SER A 12 15.77 1.76 18.08
CA SER A 12 15.34 2.65 17.00
C SER A 12 13.82 2.79 16.91
N TRP A 13 13.06 1.69 16.98
CA TRP A 13 11.60 1.72 16.92
C TRP A 13 10.93 2.43 18.11
N ASN A 14 11.57 2.46 19.28
CA ASN A 14 11.06 3.18 20.45
C ASN A 14 11.48 4.66 20.42
N ALA A 15 12.71 4.94 19.95
CA ALA A 15 13.23 6.29 19.83
C ALA A 15 12.52 7.10 18.74
N THR A 16 12.16 6.48 17.60
CA THR A 16 11.42 7.14 16.52
C THR A 16 10.05 7.64 16.98
N MET A 17 9.36 6.95 17.90
CA MET A 17 8.10 7.43 18.46
C MET A 17 8.23 8.68 19.33
N LEU A 18 9.45 9.09 19.73
CA LEU A 18 9.70 10.27 20.54
C LEU A 18 10.08 11.50 19.69
N VAL A 19 10.21 11.33 18.38
CA VAL A 19 10.50 12.40 17.44
C VAL A 19 9.20 12.77 16.73
N GLU A 20 8.85 14.05 16.76
CA GLU A 20 7.69 14.59 16.06
C GLU A 20 8.16 15.41 14.85
N GLY A 21 7.49 15.23 13.71
CA GLY A 21 7.78 15.97 12.48
C GLY A 21 9.10 15.63 11.78
N ASP A 22 9.71 14.46 12.04
CA ASP A 22 10.94 14.00 11.38
C ASP A 22 10.70 13.27 10.06
N GLU A 23 9.59 12.55 9.95
CA GLU A 23 9.24 11.80 8.75
C GLU A 23 8.61 12.72 7.70
N MET A 24 9.44 13.20 6.77
CA MET A 24 9.03 13.93 5.58
C MET A 24 9.21 13.05 4.36
N SER A 25 8.23 12.19 4.09
CA SER A 25 8.10 11.49 2.80
C SER A 25 7.02 12.21 1.98
N PRO A 26 7.40 13.18 1.12
CA PRO A 26 6.43 13.94 0.35
C PRO A 26 5.85 13.10 -0.78
N GLU A 27 4.52 13.11 -0.88
CA GLU A 27 3.77 12.64 -2.04
C GLU A 27 3.44 13.84 -2.91
N TRP A 28 4.02 13.86 -4.11
CA TRP A 28 3.94 14.99 -5.03
C TRP A 28 2.62 14.99 -5.79
N LEU A 29 2.00 16.16 -5.87
CA LEU A 29 0.84 16.43 -6.70
C LEU A 29 1.27 17.16 -7.97
N ASP A 30 0.31 17.57 -8.81
CA ASP A 30 0.61 18.40 -9.98
C ASP A 30 1.34 19.70 -9.58
N GLY A 31 2.37 20.05 -10.36
CA GLY A 31 3.22 21.20 -10.10
C GLY A 31 4.20 20.95 -8.95
N ASP A 32 4.34 21.94 -8.06
CA ASP A 32 5.23 21.89 -6.89
C ASP A 32 4.46 21.65 -5.58
N ARG A 33 3.16 21.33 -5.65
CA ARG A 33 2.34 20.95 -4.48
C ARG A 33 2.71 19.54 -4.03
N PHE A 34 2.71 19.33 -2.71
CA PHE A 34 2.89 18.00 -2.14
C PHE A 34 2.19 17.90 -0.80
N TRP A 35 1.84 16.68 -0.38
CA TRP A 35 1.42 16.40 0.98
C TRP A 35 2.39 15.43 1.66
N TYR A 36 2.42 15.44 2.98
CA TYR A 36 3.16 14.46 3.75
C TYR A 36 2.41 14.12 5.04
N ARG A 37 2.65 12.91 5.54
CA ARG A 37 2.15 12.44 6.84
C ARG A 37 3.14 12.83 7.92
N SER A 38 2.69 13.59 8.91
CA SER A 38 3.50 14.03 10.05
C SER A 38 3.07 13.27 11.30
N HIS A 39 4.04 12.76 12.06
CA HIS A 39 3.78 12.18 13.38
C HIS A 39 3.38 13.28 14.38
N ILE A 40 2.32 13.03 15.16
CA ILE A 40 1.82 13.91 16.23
C ILE A 40 1.37 13.11 17.46
N GLY A 41 2.04 13.25 18.60
CA GLY A 41 1.67 12.57 19.84
C GLY A 41 1.57 11.06 19.69
N ASP A 42 0.35 10.51 19.78
CA ASP A 42 0.06 9.07 19.63
C ASP A 42 -0.53 8.69 18.26
N GLY A 43 -0.40 9.58 17.26
CA GLY A 43 -1.05 9.46 15.96
C GLY A 43 -0.35 10.25 14.87
N HIS A 44 -1.10 10.67 13.86
CA HIS A 44 -0.57 11.39 12.70
C HIS A 44 -1.57 12.41 12.16
N GLU A 45 -1.03 13.38 11.43
CA GLU A 45 -1.78 14.34 10.65
C GLU A 45 -1.24 14.40 9.22
N PHE A 46 -2.10 14.75 8.26
CA PHE A 46 -1.73 14.96 6.88
C PHE A 46 -1.59 16.45 6.61
N ILE A 47 -0.42 16.87 6.13
CA ILE A 47 -0.09 18.27 5.85
C ILE A 47 0.02 18.44 4.34
N LEU A 48 -0.68 19.43 3.81
CA LEU A 48 -0.56 19.89 2.42
C LEU A 48 0.33 21.14 2.38
N VAL A 49 1.27 21.16 1.45
CA VAL A 49 2.16 22.28 1.18
C VAL A 49 1.95 22.75 -0.25
N ASP A 50 1.77 24.06 -0.40
CA ASP A 50 1.72 24.74 -1.69
C ASP A 50 2.81 25.83 -1.69
N PRO A 51 3.95 25.59 -2.36
CA PRO A 51 5.05 26.56 -2.42
C PRO A 51 4.70 27.86 -3.16
N ASP A 52 3.84 27.80 -4.17
CA ASP A 52 3.42 28.96 -4.96
C ASP A 52 2.57 29.91 -4.11
N LEU A 53 1.65 29.35 -3.33
CA LEU A 53 0.84 30.08 -2.35
C LEU A 53 1.57 30.34 -1.03
N ARG A 54 2.73 29.70 -0.81
CA ARG A 54 3.51 29.73 0.44
C ARG A 54 2.68 29.29 1.64
N THR A 55 1.84 28.29 1.46
CA THR A 55 0.96 27.77 2.50
C THR A 55 1.39 26.40 2.96
N ARG A 56 1.27 26.17 4.28
CA ARG A 56 1.37 24.87 4.93
C ARG A 56 0.14 24.73 5.83
N SER A 57 -0.73 23.79 5.52
CA SER A 57 -1.97 23.56 6.26
C SER A 57 -2.26 22.07 6.38
N VAL A 58 -3.23 21.69 7.21
CA VAL A 58 -3.79 20.33 7.16
C VAL A 58 -4.36 20.07 5.77
N ALA A 59 -4.20 18.85 5.25
CA ALA A 59 -4.70 18.45 3.94
C ALA A 59 -6.23 18.41 3.91
N PHE A 60 -6.86 18.09 5.03
CA PHE A 60 -8.30 18.07 5.25
C PHE A 60 -8.62 18.11 6.76
N ASP A 61 -9.90 18.27 7.10
CA ASP A 61 -10.37 18.23 8.49
C ASP A 61 -10.43 16.77 8.97
N HIS A 62 -9.42 16.35 9.74
CA HIS A 62 -9.28 14.98 10.23
C HIS A 62 -10.45 14.54 11.13
N ASP A 63 -11.02 15.44 11.93
CA ASP A 63 -12.15 15.14 12.81
C ASP A 63 -13.41 14.84 12.00
N ARG A 64 -13.71 15.70 11.01
CA ARG A 64 -14.87 15.50 10.13
C ARG A 64 -14.73 14.25 9.27
N LEU A 65 -13.53 13.98 8.76
CA LEU A 65 -13.28 12.77 7.97
C LEU A 65 -13.41 11.51 8.83
N ALA A 66 -12.79 11.48 10.02
CA ALA A 66 -12.89 10.34 10.93
C ALA A 66 -14.35 10.06 11.33
N ALA A 67 -15.14 11.09 11.61
CA ALA A 67 -16.56 10.96 11.91
C ALA A 67 -17.35 10.39 10.73
N ALA A 68 -17.13 10.92 9.52
CA ALA A 68 -17.80 10.46 8.30
C ALA A 68 -17.47 9.00 7.98
N LEU A 69 -16.19 8.63 8.07
CA LEU A 69 -15.72 7.27 7.83
C LEU A 69 -16.23 6.30 8.89
N SER A 70 -16.26 6.72 10.16
CA SER A 70 -16.79 5.90 11.27
C SER A 70 -18.25 5.50 11.03
N ILE A 71 -19.06 6.44 10.55
CA ILE A 71 -20.46 6.19 10.20
C ILE A 71 -20.55 5.24 9.00
N ALA A 72 -19.74 5.46 7.96
CA ALA A 72 -19.81 4.67 6.72
C ALA A 72 -19.29 3.22 6.91
N ALA A 73 -18.27 3.03 7.74
CA ALA A 73 -17.65 1.74 8.03
C ALA A 73 -18.27 0.99 9.22
N ASP A 74 -19.26 1.57 9.92
CA ASP A 74 -19.86 1.04 11.15
C ASP A 74 -18.80 0.64 12.20
N THR A 75 -17.80 1.50 12.37
CA THR A 75 -16.67 1.31 13.30
C THR A 75 -16.17 2.66 13.82
N SER A 76 -15.31 2.67 14.84
CA SER A 76 -14.82 3.90 15.46
C SER A 76 -13.43 4.27 14.95
N TYR A 77 -13.33 5.43 14.29
CA TYR A 77 -12.07 6.08 13.93
C TYR A 77 -11.96 7.43 14.63
N VAL A 78 -10.72 7.82 14.93
CA VAL A 78 -10.40 9.12 15.54
C VAL A 78 -9.43 9.88 14.63
N ALA A 79 -9.47 11.21 14.70
CA ALA A 79 -8.78 12.11 13.78
C ALA A 79 -7.30 11.81 13.58
N ASN A 80 -6.57 11.49 14.66
CA ASN A 80 -5.13 11.24 14.61
C ASN A 80 -4.77 9.75 14.35
N LYS A 81 -5.77 8.87 14.16
CA LYS A 81 -5.57 7.44 13.89
C LYS A 81 -6.46 6.98 12.74
N LEU A 82 -6.44 7.74 11.66
CA LEU A 82 -7.08 7.34 10.43
C LEU A 82 -6.48 6.01 9.93
N PRO A 83 -7.28 5.12 9.34
CA PRO A 83 -6.88 3.74 9.03
C PRO A 83 -6.09 3.60 7.73
N PHE A 84 -5.37 4.64 7.33
CA PHE A 84 -4.58 4.67 6.11
C PHE A 84 -3.33 5.53 6.32
N GLU A 85 -2.28 5.20 5.58
CA GLU A 85 -1.01 5.92 5.61
C GLU A 85 -0.82 6.82 4.40
N THR A 86 -1.49 6.48 3.29
CA THR A 86 -1.46 7.21 2.02
C THR A 86 -2.85 7.41 1.45
N PHE A 87 -3.01 8.43 0.63
CA PHE A 87 -4.22 8.74 -0.10
C PHE A 87 -3.91 9.52 -1.39
N ASP A 88 -4.85 9.49 -2.33
CA ASP A 88 -4.80 10.26 -3.57
C ASP A 88 -5.91 11.31 -3.57
N PHE A 89 -5.63 12.51 -4.10
CA PHE A 89 -6.68 13.49 -4.38
C PHE A 89 -7.42 13.12 -5.67
N VAL A 90 -8.75 13.14 -5.62
CA VAL A 90 -9.62 12.99 -6.79
C VAL A 90 -10.24 14.35 -7.07
N GLU A 91 -9.81 14.96 -8.18
CA GLU A 91 -10.26 16.28 -8.65
C GLU A 91 -10.15 17.40 -7.60
N ASP A 92 -9.21 17.31 -6.65
CA ASP A 92 -9.07 18.21 -5.49
C ASP A 92 -10.34 18.35 -4.61
N GLN A 93 -11.36 17.50 -4.81
CA GLN A 93 -12.65 17.56 -4.09
C GLN A 93 -12.89 16.36 -3.18
N SER A 94 -12.23 15.24 -3.46
CA SER A 94 -12.32 14.01 -2.70
C SER A 94 -10.93 13.44 -2.44
N ILE A 95 -10.84 12.54 -1.48
CA ILE A 95 -9.66 11.68 -1.29
C ILE A 95 -10.06 10.23 -1.50
N GLN A 96 -9.17 9.46 -2.12
CA GLN A 96 -9.26 8.02 -2.24
C GLN A 96 -8.14 7.39 -1.41
N PHE A 97 -8.48 6.37 -0.61
CA PHE A 97 -7.51 5.66 0.20
C PHE A 97 -7.91 4.20 0.40
N HIS A 98 -6.97 3.42 0.91
CA HIS A 98 -7.14 2.00 1.16
C HIS A 98 -7.07 1.70 2.66
N THR A 99 -7.94 0.82 3.13
CA THR A 99 -7.86 0.25 4.48
C THR A 99 -7.46 -1.22 4.36
N GLY A 100 -6.20 -1.53 4.67
CA GLY A 100 -5.58 -2.80 4.31
C GLY A 100 -5.48 -2.99 2.79
N ASP A 101 -5.29 -4.24 2.35
CA ASP A 101 -5.01 -4.55 0.93
C ASP A 101 -6.28 -4.81 0.09
N SER A 102 -7.46 -4.77 0.70
CA SER A 102 -8.68 -5.33 0.11
C SER A 102 -9.88 -4.39 0.07
N ILE A 103 -9.77 -3.19 0.64
CA ILE A 103 -10.89 -2.24 0.72
C ILE A 103 -10.42 -0.86 0.29
N ARG A 104 -11.18 -0.28 -0.64
CA ARG A 104 -11.05 1.11 -1.09
C ARG A 104 -12.19 1.95 -0.53
N TRP A 105 -11.85 3.19 -0.19
CA TRP A 105 -12.80 4.23 0.19
C TRP A 105 -12.57 5.48 -0.65
N GLU A 106 -13.65 6.22 -0.88
CA GLU A 106 -13.58 7.56 -1.42
C GLU A 106 -14.40 8.51 -0.54
N CYS A 107 -13.80 9.58 -0.05
CA CYS A 107 -14.47 10.56 0.80
C CYS A 107 -14.42 11.95 0.18
N SER A 108 -15.60 12.56 0.02
CA SER A 108 -15.72 13.96 -0.39
C SER A 108 -15.25 14.89 0.74
N LEU A 109 -14.35 15.82 0.43
CA LEU A 109 -13.84 16.83 1.36
C LEU A 109 -14.78 18.04 1.49
N ALA A 110 -15.73 18.22 0.58
CA ALA A 110 -16.72 19.29 0.67
C ALA A 110 -17.87 18.93 1.62
N SER A 111 -18.43 17.73 1.47
CA SER A 111 -19.57 17.24 2.27
C SER A 111 -19.15 16.38 3.46
N TYR A 112 -17.91 15.86 3.48
CA TYR A 112 -17.46 14.83 4.44
C TYR A 112 -18.42 13.65 4.44
N THR A 113 -18.56 13.04 3.27
CA THR A 113 -19.32 11.81 3.04
C THR A 113 -18.41 10.79 2.39
N CYS A 114 -18.32 9.61 2.98
CA CYS A 114 -17.49 8.51 2.49
C CYS A 114 -18.35 7.47 1.76
N ALA A 115 -17.88 7.03 0.60
CA ALA A 115 -18.42 5.95 -0.19
C ALA A 115 -17.48 4.72 -0.10
N GLY A 116 -18.08 3.54 -0.09
CA GLY A 116 -17.41 2.26 0.20
C GLY A 116 -18.18 1.48 1.28
N PRO A 117 -17.60 0.38 1.81
CA PRO A 117 -16.33 -0.21 1.40
C PRO A 117 -16.44 -0.81 0.00
N ASP A 118 -15.57 -0.40 -0.92
CA ASP A 118 -15.45 -1.02 -2.24
C ASP A 118 -14.40 -2.15 -2.14
N PRO A 119 -14.78 -3.43 -2.30
CA PRO A 119 -13.82 -4.52 -2.26
C PRO A 119 -12.88 -4.40 -3.47
N ILE A 120 -11.59 -4.35 -3.21
CA ILE A 120 -10.58 -4.54 -4.24
C ILE A 120 -10.43 -6.05 -4.44
N PRO A 121 -10.47 -6.55 -5.68
CA PRO A 121 -10.11 -7.92 -5.97
C PRO A 121 -8.68 -8.18 -5.45
N VAL A 122 -8.57 -8.90 -4.34
CA VAL A 122 -7.26 -9.35 -3.83
C VAL A 122 -6.68 -10.29 -4.87
N ARG A 123 -5.68 -9.82 -5.59
CA ARG A 123 -4.97 -10.67 -6.55
C ARG A 123 -4.11 -11.65 -5.76
N PRO A 124 -4.09 -12.94 -6.13
CA PRO A 124 -3.16 -13.88 -5.52
C PRO A 124 -1.74 -13.31 -5.62
N ASN A 125 -0.98 -13.34 -4.53
CA ASN A 125 0.41 -12.90 -4.56
C ASN A 125 1.26 -13.73 -5.56
N THR A 126 0.77 -14.90 -5.97
CA THR A 126 1.33 -15.77 -7.01
C THR A 126 1.15 -15.25 -8.44
N GLU A 127 0.52 -14.09 -8.62
CA GLU A 127 0.24 -13.48 -9.91
C GLU A 127 0.88 -12.08 -10.02
N ARG A 128 1.26 -11.68 -11.24
CA ARG A 128 1.81 -10.35 -11.55
C ARG A 128 1.12 -9.76 -12.79
N LEU A 129 0.37 -8.68 -12.60
CA LEU A 129 -0.30 -7.96 -13.69
C LEU A 129 0.71 -7.19 -14.54
N SER A 130 0.49 -7.14 -15.86
CA SER A 130 1.20 -6.24 -16.77
C SER A 130 0.83 -4.77 -16.50
N PRO A 131 1.71 -3.81 -16.79
CA PRO A 131 1.42 -2.38 -16.66
C PRO A 131 0.14 -1.94 -17.40
N ASP A 132 -0.12 -2.47 -18.59
CA ASP A 132 -1.32 -2.21 -19.38
C ASP A 132 -2.61 -2.89 -18.85
N GLY A 133 -2.48 -3.76 -17.83
CA GLY A 133 -3.60 -4.46 -17.22
C GLY A 133 -4.22 -5.58 -18.06
N ARG A 134 -3.59 -6.01 -19.16
CA ARG A 134 -4.14 -7.02 -20.10
C ARG A 134 -3.63 -8.43 -19.84
N TRP A 135 -2.47 -8.58 -19.19
CA TRP A 135 -1.82 -9.87 -18.97
C TRP A 135 -1.54 -10.11 -17.50
N VAL A 136 -1.61 -11.37 -17.08
CA VAL A 136 -1.16 -11.82 -15.77
C VAL A 136 -0.07 -12.86 -15.96
N ALA A 137 1.12 -12.63 -15.41
CA ALA A 137 2.19 -13.60 -15.34
C ALA A 137 2.12 -14.40 -14.04
N PHE A 138 2.39 -15.69 -14.13
CA PHE A 138 2.40 -16.63 -12.99
C PHE A 138 3.31 -17.82 -13.31
N THR A 139 3.64 -18.61 -12.29
CA THR A 139 4.39 -19.85 -12.46
C THR A 139 3.49 -21.06 -12.32
N ARG A 140 3.75 -22.09 -13.12
CA ARG A 140 3.08 -23.40 -13.02
C ARG A 140 4.06 -24.48 -13.45
N ASN A 141 4.28 -25.46 -12.57
CA ASN A 141 5.23 -26.57 -12.79
C ASN A 141 6.61 -26.05 -13.23
N GLU A 142 7.23 -25.17 -12.43
CA GLU A 142 8.58 -24.60 -12.68
C GLU A 142 8.71 -23.77 -13.97
N ASN A 143 7.60 -23.48 -14.64
CA ASN A 143 7.60 -22.75 -15.89
C ASN A 143 6.84 -21.44 -15.77
N LEU A 144 7.26 -20.45 -16.55
CA LEU A 144 6.62 -19.15 -16.65
C LEU A 144 5.43 -19.23 -17.62
N TRP A 145 4.30 -18.69 -17.19
CA TRP A 145 3.07 -18.59 -17.97
C TRP A 145 2.56 -17.15 -17.95
N ILE A 146 1.78 -16.82 -18.96
CA ILE A 146 0.95 -15.61 -19.00
C ILE A 146 -0.50 -15.98 -19.29
N ARG A 147 -1.44 -15.22 -18.74
CA ARG A 147 -2.88 -15.33 -19.01
C ARG A 147 -3.40 -13.99 -19.50
N SER A 148 -4.13 -14.00 -20.61
CA SER A 148 -4.88 -12.85 -21.09
C SER A 148 -6.09 -12.60 -20.19
N LEU A 149 -6.31 -11.35 -19.78
CA LEU A 149 -7.48 -10.94 -19.01
C LEU A 149 -8.71 -10.64 -19.89
N ASP A 150 -8.51 -10.52 -21.20
CA ASP A 150 -9.59 -10.27 -22.16
C ASP A 150 -10.45 -11.53 -22.37
N ASP A 151 -9.81 -12.71 -22.48
CA ASP A 151 -10.43 -13.98 -22.85
C ASP A 151 -10.03 -15.17 -21.96
N GLY A 152 -9.12 -14.97 -21.00
CA GLY A 152 -8.63 -16.02 -20.12
C GLY A 152 -7.63 -16.99 -20.77
N ALA A 153 -7.19 -16.73 -22.01
CA ALA A 153 -6.27 -17.63 -22.71
C ALA A 153 -4.90 -17.65 -22.03
N GLU A 154 -4.40 -18.85 -21.73
CA GLU A 154 -3.09 -19.05 -21.12
C GLU A 154 -2.04 -19.43 -22.18
N ARG A 155 -0.84 -18.86 -22.04
CA ARG A 155 0.32 -19.16 -22.88
C ARG A 155 1.53 -19.45 -21.99
N ARG A 156 2.15 -20.59 -22.24
CA ARG A 156 3.42 -20.99 -21.64
C ARG A 156 4.57 -20.23 -22.32
N LEU A 157 5.49 -19.66 -21.53
CA LEU A 157 6.65 -18.92 -22.02
C LEU A 157 7.97 -19.71 -21.92
N SER A 158 8.07 -20.64 -20.98
CA SER A 158 9.22 -21.54 -20.82
C SER A 158 8.78 -22.99 -20.81
N GLU A 159 9.62 -23.91 -21.31
CA GLU A 159 9.22 -25.30 -21.50
C GLU A 159 10.02 -26.35 -20.72
N ASP A 160 11.23 -25.98 -20.28
CA ASP A 160 12.24 -26.86 -19.71
C ASP A 160 12.49 -26.61 -18.21
N GLY A 161 11.63 -25.84 -17.55
CA GLY A 161 11.73 -25.64 -16.10
C GLY A 161 11.55 -26.96 -15.33
N GLU A 162 12.47 -27.22 -14.41
CA GLU A 162 12.50 -28.37 -13.53
C GLU A 162 12.76 -27.93 -12.07
N GLU A 163 12.58 -28.84 -11.11
CA GLU A 163 12.76 -28.55 -9.69
C GLU A 163 14.16 -27.94 -9.44
N ASN A 164 14.26 -26.88 -8.63
CA ASN A 164 15.47 -26.05 -8.43
C ASN A 164 15.95 -25.22 -9.64
N PHE A 165 15.42 -25.43 -10.84
CA PHE A 165 15.83 -24.76 -12.08
C PHE A 165 14.63 -24.17 -12.85
N GLY A 166 13.64 -23.68 -12.10
CA GLY A 166 12.45 -23.07 -12.66
C GLY A 166 12.66 -21.65 -13.20
N TYR A 167 11.73 -21.22 -14.05
CA TYR A 167 11.67 -19.87 -14.58
C TYR A 167 10.76 -18.99 -13.73
N ALA A 168 11.25 -17.80 -13.38
CA ALA A 168 10.54 -16.84 -12.53
C ALA A 168 10.07 -17.44 -11.19
N VAL A 169 10.75 -18.45 -10.66
CA VAL A 169 10.53 -18.97 -9.30
C VAL A 169 11.56 -18.33 -8.36
N PRO A 170 11.23 -18.11 -7.07
CA PRO A 170 12.23 -17.67 -6.11
C PRO A 170 13.33 -18.73 -5.94
N PRO A 171 14.59 -18.33 -5.72
CA PRO A 171 15.65 -19.27 -5.37
C PRO A 171 15.28 -20.04 -4.10
N GLU A 172 15.52 -21.34 -4.05
CA GLU A 172 15.14 -22.19 -2.91
C GLU A 172 15.84 -21.79 -1.59
N GLY A 173 17.01 -21.15 -1.69
CA GLY A 173 17.73 -20.59 -0.54
C GLY A 173 17.18 -19.25 -0.03
N CYS A 174 16.17 -18.68 -0.69
CA CYS A 174 15.58 -17.41 -0.27
C CYS A 174 14.79 -17.61 1.03
N CYS A 175 15.19 -16.91 2.09
CA CYS A 175 14.54 -17.04 3.40
C CYS A 175 13.03 -16.74 3.35
N SER A 176 12.58 -15.83 2.48
CA SER A 176 11.15 -15.54 2.32
C SER A 176 10.38 -16.72 1.70
N ALA A 177 10.95 -17.41 0.71
CA ALA A 177 10.32 -18.58 0.09
C ALA A 177 10.14 -19.73 1.10
N VAL A 178 11.14 -19.95 1.96
CA VAL A 178 11.06 -20.93 3.06
C VAL A 178 9.96 -20.57 4.06
N THR A 179 9.86 -19.30 4.46
CA THR A 179 8.81 -18.82 5.38
C THR A 179 7.42 -18.95 4.78
N LEU A 180 7.21 -18.49 3.54
CA LEU A 180 5.91 -18.60 2.85
C LEU A 180 5.45 -20.06 2.77
N LYS A 181 6.35 -20.97 2.36
CA LYS A 181 6.05 -22.41 2.30
C LYS A 181 5.67 -22.99 3.66
N ARG A 182 6.28 -22.54 4.75
CA ARG A 182 5.93 -22.95 6.12
C ARG A 182 4.55 -22.46 6.56
N GLU A 183 4.12 -21.31 6.06
CA GLU A 183 2.80 -20.73 6.32
C GLU A 183 1.71 -21.29 5.39
N GLY A 184 2.06 -22.18 4.46
CA GLY A 184 1.15 -22.72 3.46
C GLY A 184 0.86 -21.76 2.29
N ASN A 185 1.68 -20.71 2.15
CA ASN A 185 1.60 -19.73 1.08
C ASN A 185 2.59 -20.06 -0.04
N GLU A 186 2.20 -19.72 -1.27
CA GLU A 186 3.08 -19.79 -2.44
C GLU A 186 3.80 -18.46 -2.66
N ALA A 187 5.02 -18.54 -3.14
CA ALA A 187 5.81 -17.35 -3.40
C ALA A 187 5.41 -16.69 -4.73
N PRO A 188 5.51 -15.34 -4.80
CA PRO A 188 5.29 -14.64 -6.05
C PRO A 188 6.30 -15.03 -7.13
N PRO A 189 5.91 -14.94 -8.42
CA PRO A 189 6.86 -15.12 -9.49
C PRO A 189 7.89 -13.99 -9.49
N VAL A 190 9.17 -14.34 -9.64
CA VAL A 190 10.30 -13.42 -9.68
C VAL A 190 10.52 -12.96 -11.11
N LEU A 191 9.82 -11.89 -11.49
CA LEU A 191 9.89 -11.27 -12.82
C LEU A 191 9.59 -9.78 -12.75
N THR A 192 9.89 -9.08 -13.85
CA THR A 192 9.43 -7.71 -14.07
C THR A 192 8.86 -7.61 -15.48
N TRP A 193 7.83 -6.78 -15.65
CA TRP A 193 7.29 -6.46 -16.96
C TRP A 193 8.07 -5.29 -17.57
N SER A 194 8.15 -5.24 -18.90
CA SER A 194 8.59 -4.02 -19.56
C SER A 194 7.54 -2.92 -19.32
N PRO A 195 7.93 -1.64 -19.11
CA PRO A 195 6.98 -0.57 -18.81
C PRO A 195 5.92 -0.31 -19.90
N ASP A 196 6.19 -0.74 -21.14
CA ASP A 196 5.31 -0.61 -22.30
C ASP A 196 4.42 -1.85 -22.56
N SER A 197 4.45 -2.82 -21.65
CA SER A 197 3.71 -4.08 -21.74
C SER A 197 2.38 -4.09 -20.99
#